data_AF-A0A519J2U0-F1
#
_entry.id   AF-A0A519J2U0-F1
#
_cell.length_a   1.000
_cell.length_b   1.000
_cell.length_c   1.000
_cell.angle_alpha   90.00
_cell.angle_beta   90.00
_cell.angle_gamma   90.00
#
_symmetry.space_group_name_H-M   'P 1'
#
loop_
_entity.id
_entity.type
_entity.pdbx_description
1 polymer ?
#
loop_
_entity_poly.entity_id
_entity_poly.type
_entity_poly.pdbx_seq_one_letter_code
_entity_poly.pdbx_strand_id
1 'polypeptide(L)'
;MRRLLRDDRGGVAVMGAVAGGLICGLAALSVDLGSIALEARRVQGAADLAALSAAMDLPRAGAAAQATARDNLGRQVQPATITGVYTPDRERKPQERFIPGGLRPNAARVRLDSEAKLYFGRWILGRETITVSRSATAAIPQNPPMAAFSIGSRLASLDGGLLNQLLGGLTGSKVSLNLMDYRRLADLDVDLLTWLDALAVDLGVEAGDYDALLRHEVDAGRALRVLETVAGGADG
;
A
#
# COMPACT_ATOMS: atom_id res chain seq x y z
N MET A 1 10.09 -45.01 51.58
CA MET A 1 10.75 -44.85 50.26
C MET A 1 9.96 -45.39 49.05
N ARG A 2 9.20 -46.49 49.14
CA ARG A 2 8.45 -47.05 47.98
C ARG A 2 7.28 -46.20 47.43
N ARG A 3 6.86 -45.12 48.11
CA ARG A 3 5.76 -44.23 47.64
C ARG A 3 6.22 -43.07 46.73
N LEU A 4 7.51 -42.73 46.73
CA LEU A 4 8.07 -41.69 45.84
C LEU A 4 8.36 -42.22 44.42
N LEU A 5 8.54 -43.53 44.28
CA LEU A 5 8.83 -44.20 43.00
C LEU A 5 7.57 -44.53 42.18
N ARG A 6 6.38 -44.19 42.68
CA ARG A 6 5.09 -44.53 42.08
C ARG A 6 4.24 -43.29 41.78
N ASP A 7 4.88 -42.11 41.78
CA ASP A 7 4.23 -40.83 41.57
C ASP A 7 4.37 -40.39 40.10
N ASP A 8 3.45 -40.86 39.27
CA ASP A 8 3.38 -40.51 37.84
C ASP A 8 2.85 -39.08 37.60
N ARG A 9 2.51 -38.33 38.68
CA ARG A 9 2.00 -36.95 38.61
C ARG A 9 3.05 -35.96 38.10
N GLY A 10 4.33 -36.31 38.15
CA GLY A 10 5.42 -35.50 37.58
C GLY A 10 5.56 -35.65 36.05
N GLY A 11 5.22 -36.81 35.48
CA GLY A 11 5.42 -37.09 34.05
C GLY A 11 4.60 -36.19 33.15
N VAL A 12 3.34 -35.92 33.54
CA VAL A 12 2.45 -35.00 32.82
C VAL A 12 2.97 -33.57 32.85
N ALA A 13 3.54 -33.13 33.99
CA ALA A 13 4.13 -31.80 34.10
C ALA A 13 5.38 -31.64 33.22
N VAL A 14 6.23 -32.67 33.14
CA VAL A 14 7.42 -32.67 32.27
C VAL A 14 7.01 -32.67 30.80
N MET A 15 6.07 -33.52 30.39
CA MET A 15 5.57 -33.53 29.00
C MET A 15 4.88 -32.22 28.63
N GLY A 16 4.11 -31.63 29.54
CA GLY A 16 3.49 -30.32 29.36
C GLY A 16 4.52 -29.20 29.19
N ALA A 17 5.59 -29.20 29.99
CA ALA A 17 6.67 -28.21 29.87
C ALA A 17 7.40 -28.32 28.52
N VAL A 18 7.70 -29.54 28.07
CA VAL A 18 8.33 -29.77 26.76
C VAL A 18 7.41 -29.34 25.61
N ALA A 19 6.14 -29.73 25.65
CA ALA A 19 5.16 -29.34 24.62
C ALA A 19 4.93 -27.82 24.61
N GLY A 20 4.79 -27.19 25.77
CA GLY A 20 4.68 -25.74 25.90
C GLY A 20 5.90 -25.00 25.36
N GLY A 21 7.11 -25.49 25.66
CA GLY A 21 8.34 -24.95 25.10
C GLY A 21 8.39 -25.03 23.57
N LEU A 22 7.95 -26.15 22.99
CA LEU A 22 7.85 -26.32 21.54
C LEU A 22 6.85 -25.33 20.92
N ILE A 23 5.66 -25.18 21.52
CA ILE A 23 4.64 -24.22 21.06
C ILE A 23 5.19 -22.79 21.09
N CYS A 24 5.85 -22.39 22.18
CA CYS A 24 6.50 -21.09 22.29
C CYS A 24 7.56 -20.89 21.20
N GLY A 25 8.38 -21.91 20.91
CA GLY A 25 9.37 -21.86 19.83
C GLY A 25 8.75 -21.66 18.45
N LEU A 26 7.67 -22.38 18.14
CA LEU A 26 6.94 -22.22 16.87
C LEU A 26 6.24 -20.86 16.77
N ALA A 27 5.68 -20.35 17.86
CA ALA A 27 5.06 -19.03 17.91
C ALA A 27 6.12 -17.93 17.68
N ALA A 28 7.28 -18.05 18.32
CA ALA A 28 8.40 -17.13 18.12
C ALA A 28 8.85 -17.06 16.64
N LEU A 29 9.02 -18.22 16.00
CA LEU A 29 9.31 -18.29 14.56
C LEU A 29 8.20 -17.67 13.71
N SER A 30 6.95 -17.90 14.08
CA SER A 30 5.79 -17.34 13.37
C SER A 30 5.76 -15.81 13.43
N VAL A 31 6.09 -15.22 14.59
CA VAL A 31 6.19 -13.75 14.77
C VAL A 31 7.31 -13.17 13.90
N ASP A 32 8.50 -13.78 13.90
CA ASP A 32 9.62 -13.31 13.10
C ASP A 32 9.34 -13.41 11.61
N LEU A 33 8.74 -14.52 11.15
CA LEU A 33 8.36 -14.67 9.74
C LEU A 33 7.28 -13.66 9.35
N GLY A 34 6.34 -13.37 10.25
CA GLY A 34 5.34 -12.32 10.08
C GLY A 34 5.97 -10.93 9.93
N SER A 35 6.96 -10.61 10.76
CA SER A 35 7.74 -9.36 10.67
C SER A 35 8.44 -9.22 9.31
N ILE A 36 9.12 -10.28 8.86
CA ILE A 36 9.79 -10.30 7.55
C ILE A 36 8.77 -10.13 6.41
N ALA A 37 7.63 -10.83 6.48
CA ALA A 37 6.61 -10.78 5.45
C ALA A 37 5.94 -9.39 5.36
N LEU A 38 5.70 -8.75 6.50
CA LEU A 38 5.18 -7.38 6.56
C LEU A 38 6.18 -6.38 5.98
N GLU A 39 7.45 -6.46 6.39
CA GLU A 39 8.50 -5.58 5.87
C GLU A 39 8.68 -5.79 4.36
N ALA A 40 8.66 -7.04 3.88
CA ALA A 40 8.70 -7.35 2.46
C ALA A 40 7.58 -6.70 1.66
N ARG A 41 6.34 -6.66 2.19
CA ARG A 41 5.22 -5.98 1.52
C ARG A 41 5.40 -4.47 1.53
N ARG A 42 5.88 -3.91 2.64
CA ARG A 42 6.17 -2.48 2.77
C ARG A 42 7.25 -2.03 1.79
N VAL A 43 8.37 -2.75 1.72
CA VAL A 43 9.49 -2.45 0.81
C VAL A 43 9.08 -2.64 -0.65
N GLN A 44 8.25 -3.65 -0.95
CA GLN A 44 7.70 -3.81 -2.31
C GLN A 44 6.83 -2.61 -2.70
N GLY A 45 5.89 -2.19 -1.85
CA GLY A 45 5.04 -1.03 -2.14
C GLY A 45 5.85 0.25 -2.32
N ALA A 46 6.88 0.48 -1.48
CA ALA A 46 7.79 1.60 -1.65
C ALA A 46 8.58 1.50 -2.97
N ALA A 47 9.00 0.30 -3.39
CA ALA A 47 9.71 0.09 -4.64
C ALA A 47 8.80 0.36 -5.85
N ASP A 48 7.53 -0.07 -5.78
CA ASP A 48 6.54 0.15 -6.83
C ASP A 48 6.25 1.65 -7.02
N LEU A 49 6.03 2.39 -5.92
CA LEU A 49 5.85 3.85 -5.96
C LEU A 49 7.12 4.56 -6.44
N ALA A 50 8.30 4.15 -5.95
CA ALA A 50 9.57 4.73 -6.38
C ALA A 50 9.82 4.49 -7.87
N ALA A 51 9.54 3.29 -8.38
CA ALA A 51 9.63 2.97 -9.81
C ALA A 51 8.65 3.80 -10.63
N LEU A 52 7.40 3.96 -10.18
CA LEU A 52 6.41 4.80 -10.85
C LEU A 52 6.88 6.26 -10.93
N SER A 53 7.32 6.83 -9.80
CA SER A 53 7.85 8.21 -9.77
C SER A 53 9.08 8.39 -10.66
N ALA A 54 9.96 7.39 -10.70
CA ALA A 54 11.15 7.40 -11.55
C ALA A 54 10.81 7.27 -13.04
N ALA A 55 9.77 6.51 -13.37
CA ALA A 55 9.30 6.39 -14.75
C ALA A 55 8.65 7.69 -15.23
N MET A 56 7.93 8.41 -14.37
CA MET A 56 7.28 9.68 -14.71
C MET A 56 8.26 10.82 -15.04
N ASP A 57 9.46 10.82 -14.45
CA ASP A 57 10.54 11.77 -14.77
C ASP A 57 11.85 11.00 -15.03
N LEU A 58 11.97 10.40 -16.22
CA LEU A 58 13.15 9.62 -16.62
C LEU A 58 14.47 10.40 -16.57
N PRO A 59 14.54 11.68 -17.01
CA PRO A 59 15.76 12.49 -16.87
C PRO A 59 16.25 12.63 -15.43
N ARG A 60 15.33 12.62 -14.44
CA ARG A 60 15.65 12.70 -13.00
C ARG A 60 15.26 11.44 -12.23
N ALA A 61 15.22 10.29 -12.89
CA ALA A 61 14.70 9.03 -12.34
C ALA A 61 15.29 8.68 -10.96
N GLY A 62 16.60 8.84 -10.79
CA GLY A 62 17.29 8.58 -9.53
C GLY A 62 16.83 9.49 -8.39
N ALA A 63 16.64 10.79 -8.66
CA ALA A 63 16.20 11.76 -7.66
C ALA A 63 14.72 11.54 -7.29
N ALA A 64 13.86 11.28 -8.28
CA ALA A 64 12.45 10.97 -8.05
C ALA A 64 12.28 9.68 -7.23
N ALA A 65 12.98 8.61 -7.61
CA ALA A 65 13.00 7.36 -6.83
C ALA A 65 13.48 7.58 -5.39
N GLN A 66 14.52 8.39 -5.21
CA GLN A 66 15.09 8.67 -3.89
C GLN A 66 14.14 9.46 -2.99
N ALA A 67 13.45 10.47 -3.52
CA ALA A 67 12.44 11.21 -2.77
C ALA A 67 11.32 10.26 -2.29
N THR A 68 10.73 9.50 -3.21
CA THR A 68 9.64 8.56 -2.91
C THR A 68 10.07 7.45 -1.95
N ALA A 69 11.28 6.89 -2.12
CA ALA A 69 11.79 5.86 -1.22
C ALA A 69 11.99 6.39 0.21
N ARG A 70 12.47 7.63 0.36
CA ARG A 70 12.66 8.27 1.67
C ARG A 70 11.35 8.56 2.37
N ASP A 71 10.32 8.93 1.63
CA ASP A 71 8.99 9.21 2.20
C ASP A 71 8.30 7.94 2.71
N ASN A 72 8.62 6.77 2.13
CA ASN A 72 7.97 5.50 2.49
C ASN A 72 8.78 4.66 3.50
N LEU A 73 10.11 4.68 3.42
CA LEU A 73 11.00 3.82 4.22
C LEU A 73 11.97 4.60 5.12
N GLY A 74 12.06 5.92 4.97
CA GLY A 74 12.91 6.79 5.78
C GLY A 74 14.23 7.20 5.12
N ARG A 75 14.95 8.11 5.78
CA ARG A 75 16.10 8.85 5.19
C ARG A 75 17.31 8.00 4.81
N GLN A 76 17.47 6.82 5.42
CA GLN A 76 18.66 5.97 5.23
C GLN A 76 18.59 5.09 3.97
N VAL A 77 17.42 4.98 3.33
CA VAL A 77 17.25 4.15 2.15
C VAL A 77 17.88 4.80 0.92
N GLN A 78 18.63 4.01 0.17
CA GLN A 78 19.27 4.39 -1.09
C GLN A 78 18.76 3.49 -2.21
N PRO A 79 17.86 3.97 -3.07
CA PRO A 79 17.41 3.19 -4.21
C PRO A 79 18.53 2.98 -5.22
N ALA A 80 18.67 1.76 -5.72
CA ALA A 80 19.38 1.50 -6.96
C ALA A 80 18.40 1.65 -8.12
N THR A 81 18.53 2.75 -8.87
CA THR A 81 17.65 3.11 -9.99
C THR A 81 18.36 2.95 -11.32
N ILE A 82 17.72 2.27 -12.26
CA ILE A 82 18.22 2.04 -13.62
C ILE A 82 17.10 2.38 -14.60
N THR A 83 17.34 3.32 -15.53
CA THR A 83 16.42 3.60 -16.65
C THR A 83 16.62 2.59 -17.78
N GLY A 84 15.57 2.31 -18.54
CA GLY A 84 15.61 1.30 -19.58
C GLY A 84 14.45 1.37 -20.57
N VAL A 85 14.44 0.43 -21.50
CA VAL A 85 13.32 0.19 -22.42
C VAL A 85 12.51 -1.00 -21.93
N TYR A 86 11.21 -0.81 -21.75
CA TYR A 86 10.25 -1.87 -21.46
C TYR A 86 9.36 -2.15 -22.68
N THR A 87 9.31 -3.43 -23.07
CA THR A 87 8.47 -3.94 -24.17
C THR A 87 7.39 -4.86 -23.60
N PRO A 88 6.09 -4.51 -23.69
CA PRO A 88 4.99 -5.32 -23.18
C PRO A 88 4.67 -6.50 -24.11
N ASP A 89 5.63 -7.40 -24.28
CA ASP A 89 5.52 -8.59 -25.11
C ASP A 89 5.18 -9.82 -24.26
N ARG A 90 4.00 -10.42 -24.50
CA ARG A 90 3.50 -11.57 -23.74
C ARG A 90 4.31 -12.84 -24.01
N GLU A 91 4.96 -12.94 -25.17
CA GLU A 91 5.78 -14.09 -25.55
C GLU A 91 7.14 -14.08 -24.85
N ARG A 92 7.60 -12.90 -24.39
CA ARG A 92 8.82 -12.77 -23.58
C ARG A 92 8.57 -13.06 -22.12
N LYS A 93 9.57 -13.66 -21.47
CA LYS A 93 9.57 -13.83 -20.00
C LYS A 93 9.58 -12.45 -19.33
N PRO A 94 8.95 -12.28 -18.15
CA PRO A 94 8.88 -10.99 -17.46
C PRO A 94 10.25 -10.28 -17.29
N GLN A 95 11.31 -11.05 -17.06
CA GLN A 95 12.67 -10.53 -16.87
C GLN A 95 13.30 -9.97 -18.16
N GLU A 96 12.87 -10.47 -19.32
CA GLU A 96 13.36 -10.08 -20.65
C GLU A 96 12.60 -8.88 -21.24
N ARG A 97 11.51 -8.48 -20.60
CA ARG A 97 10.69 -7.34 -21.04
C ARG A 97 11.33 -5.99 -20.75
N PHE A 98 12.30 -5.91 -19.84
CA PHE A 98 13.04 -4.68 -19.53
C PHE A 98 14.51 -4.83 -19.88
N ILE A 99 15.01 -3.91 -20.70
CA ILE A 99 16.41 -3.83 -21.11
C ILE A 99 17.00 -2.53 -20.53
N PRO A 100 18.04 -2.60 -19.68
CA PRO A 100 18.73 -1.42 -19.16
C PRO A 100 19.26 -0.50 -20.27
N GLY A 101 19.14 0.81 -20.08
CA GLY A 101 19.60 1.83 -21.02
C GLY A 101 18.72 2.00 -22.25
N GLY A 102 19.35 2.17 -23.42
CA GLY A 102 18.68 2.46 -24.69
C GLY A 102 18.61 3.96 -25.00
N LEU A 103 18.50 4.30 -26.29
CA LEU A 103 18.50 5.70 -26.76
C LEU A 103 17.29 6.49 -26.27
N ARG A 104 16.15 5.83 -26.06
CA ARG A 104 14.89 6.44 -25.61
C ARG A 104 14.28 5.56 -24.53
N PRO A 105 14.76 5.66 -23.28
CA PRO A 105 14.16 4.90 -22.19
C PRO A 105 12.68 5.29 -22.06
N ASN A 106 11.84 4.32 -21.75
CA ASN A 106 10.43 4.53 -21.42
C ASN A 106 10.08 3.92 -20.06
N ALA A 107 11.08 3.42 -19.32
CA ALA A 107 10.89 2.69 -18.08
C ALA A 107 12.01 2.95 -17.08
N ALA A 108 11.70 2.75 -15.81
CA ALA A 108 12.64 2.77 -14.71
C ALA A 108 12.46 1.52 -13.85
N ARG A 109 13.57 0.87 -13.51
CA ARG A 109 13.66 -0.20 -12.53
C ARG A 109 14.30 0.34 -11.26
N VAL A 110 13.65 0.14 -10.12
CA VAL A 110 14.15 0.52 -8.81
C VAL A 110 14.33 -0.74 -7.97
N ARG A 111 15.44 -0.82 -7.23
CA ARG A 111 15.65 -1.81 -6.17
C ARG A 111 15.83 -1.08 -4.84
N LEU A 112 15.13 -1.57 -3.82
CA LEU A 112 15.22 -1.10 -2.45
C LEU A 112 15.66 -2.23 -1.54
N ASP A 113 16.49 -1.90 -0.57
CA ASP A 113 16.91 -2.77 0.51
C ASP A 113 16.49 -2.13 1.85
N SER A 114 15.89 -2.92 2.74
CA SER A 114 15.50 -2.52 4.09
C SER A 114 15.85 -3.62 5.10
N GLU A 115 15.94 -3.28 6.37
CA GLU A 115 16.19 -4.24 7.44
C GLU A 115 14.90 -4.62 8.16
N ALA A 116 14.51 -5.88 8.07
CA ALA A 116 13.41 -6.43 8.87
C ALA A 116 13.93 -6.84 10.24
N LYS A 117 13.23 -6.44 11.31
CA LYS A 117 13.54 -6.84 12.69
C LYS A 117 13.13 -8.28 12.95
N LEU A 118 13.99 -9.01 13.65
CA LEU A 118 13.72 -10.34 14.19
C LEU A 118 13.60 -10.21 15.71
N TYR A 119 12.41 -10.42 16.25
CA TYR A 119 12.12 -10.30 17.67
C TYR A 119 12.71 -11.47 18.46
N PHE A 120 12.69 -12.68 17.89
CA PHE A 120 13.24 -13.89 18.50
C PHE A 120 14.47 -14.43 17.77
N GLY A 121 14.83 -13.84 16.64
CA GLY A 121 15.98 -14.23 15.83
C GLY A 121 17.31 -14.19 16.57
N ARG A 122 17.46 -13.39 17.63
CA ARG A 122 18.69 -13.41 18.44
C ARG A 122 18.90 -14.75 19.15
N TRP A 123 17.82 -15.36 19.64
CA TRP A 123 17.85 -16.63 20.35
C TRP A 123 17.98 -17.84 19.42
N ILE A 124 17.47 -17.74 18.19
CA ILE A 124 17.41 -18.86 17.25
C ILE A 124 18.52 -18.78 16.19
N LEU A 125 18.75 -17.59 15.62
CA LEU A 125 19.61 -17.33 14.47
C LEU A 125 20.86 -16.50 14.82
N GLY A 126 20.98 -15.99 16.05
CA GLY A 126 22.10 -15.14 16.48
C GLY A 126 22.12 -13.73 15.84
N ARG A 127 21.01 -13.28 15.26
CA ARG A 127 20.89 -11.98 14.58
C ARG A 127 19.58 -11.27 14.93
N GLU A 128 19.63 -9.95 15.01
CA GLU A 128 18.47 -9.11 15.37
C GLU A 128 17.73 -8.54 14.14
N THR A 129 18.36 -8.58 12.96
CA THR A 129 17.76 -8.11 11.70
C THR A 129 18.10 -9.04 10.53
N ILE A 130 17.33 -8.92 9.45
CA ILE A 130 17.60 -9.52 8.15
C ILE A 130 17.31 -8.52 7.04
N THR A 131 18.19 -8.42 6.06
CA THR A 131 17.98 -7.55 4.90
C THR A 131 16.91 -8.13 3.97
N VAL A 132 15.94 -7.31 3.62
CA VAL A 132 14.87 -7.58 2.67
C VAL A 132 15.07 -6.69 1.45
N SER A 133 15.32 -7.32 0.30
CA SER A 133 15.45 -6.65 -0.98
C SER A 133 14.20 -6.82 -1.83
N ARG A 134 13.71 -5.74 -2.44
CA ARG A 134 12.63 -5.78 -3.43
C ARG A 134 12.96 -4.93 -4.65
N SER A 135 12.37 -5.28 -5.78
CA SER A 135 12.55 -4.54 -7.02
C SER A 135 11.23 -4.40 -7.75
N ALA A 136 11.06 -3.25 -8.39
CA ALA A 136 9.91 -2.91 -9.20
C ALA A 136 10.37 -2.29 -10.51
N THR A 137 9.56 -2.43 -11.55
CA THR A 137 9.77 -1.79 -12.85
C THR A 137 8.47 -1.12 -13.26
N ALA A 138 8.53 0.17 -13.54
CA ALA A 138 7.42 0.91 -14.11
C ALA A 138 7.82 1.42 -15.50
N ALA A 139 6.84 1.49 -16.40
CA ALA A 139 7.02 1.96 -17.75
C ALA A 139 5.90 2.94 -18.10
N ILE A 140 6.22 4.00 -18.82
CA ILE A 140 5.23 4.86 -19.46
C ILE A 140 4.81 4.18 -20.76
N PRO A 141 3.54 3.78 -20.91
CA PRO A 141 3.03 3.28 -22.18
C PRO A 141 3.18 4.34 -23.26
N GLN A 142 3.67 3.98 -24.44
CA GLN A 142 3.70 4.91 -25.58
C GLN A 142 2.32 5.14 -26.18
N ASN A 143 1.37 4.24 -25.92
CA ASN A 143 -0.03 4.36 -26.31
C ASN A 143 -0.87 4.62 -25.06
N PRO A 144 -1.83 5.56 -25.08
CA PRO A 144 -2.66 5.86 -23.93
C PRO A 144 -3.37 4.59 -23.44
N PRO A 145 -3.51 4.41 -22.10
CA PRO A 145 -4.15 3.23 -21.54
C PRO A 145 -5.58 3.11 -22.10
N MET A 146 -5.83 2.04 -22.86
CA MET A 146 -7.14 1.81 -23.48
C MET A 146 -8.22 1.35 -22.49
N ALA A 147 -7.85 1.06 -21.24
CA ALA A 147 -8.79 0.76 -20.16
C ALA A 147 -8.13 1.06 -18.80
N ALA A 148 -8.87 1.69 -17.89
CA ALA A 148 -8.50 1.83 -16.48
C ALA A 148 -9.49 1.03 -15.63
N PHE A 149 -8.98 0.32 -14.62
CA PHE A 149 -9.80 -0.43 -13.68
C PHE A 149 -9.53 0.09 -12.27
N SER A 150 -10.55 0.67 -11.63
CA SER A 150 -10.49 1.09 -10.23
C SER A 150 -10.96 -0.06 -9.33
N ILE A 151 -10.13 -0.42 -8.35
CA ILE A 151 -10.55 -1.27 -7.24
C ILE A 151 -10.57 -0.36 -6.01
N GLY A 152 -11.77 0.03 -5.58
CA GLY A 152 -11.92 0.74 -4.32
C GLY A 152 -11.45 -0.15 -3.17
N SER A 153 -10.51 0.33 -2.36
CA SER A 153 -10.33 -0.24 -1.04
C SER A 153 -11.57 0.12 -0.25
N ARG A 154 -12.42 -0.85 0.06
CA ARG A 154 -13.33 -0.75 1.21
C ARG A 154 -12.41 -0.65 2.43
N LEU A 155 -11.89 0.55 2.70
CA LEU A 155 -11.09 0.86 3.86
C LEU A 155 -11.85 0.24 5.03
N ALA A 156 -11.14 -0.57 5.82
CA ALA A 156 -11.63 -1.16 7.04
C ALA A 156 -12.56 -0.15 7.71
N SER A 157 -13.85 -0.48 7.79
CA SER A 157 -14.87 0.41 8.34
C SER A 157 -14.30 0.96 9.64
N LEU A 158 -14.10 2.27 9.73
CA LEU A 158 -13.59 2.86 10.95
C LEU A 158 -14.57 2.50 12.06
N ASP A 159 -14.14 1.63 12.98
CA ASP A 159 -14.87 1.35 14.20
C ASP A 159 -14.94 2.68 14.97
N GLY A 160 -16.11 3.33 14.91
CA GLY A 160 -16.33 4.68 15.49
C GLY A 160 -15.98 4.77 16.99
N GLY A 161 -15.81 3.65 17.66
CA GLY A 161 -15.29 3.58 19.03
C GLY A 161 -13.82 4.02 19.16
N LEU A 162 -12.94 3.64 18.22
CA LEU A 162 -11.50 3.87 18.36
C LEU A 162 -11.11 5.34 18.12
N LEU A 163 -11.75 5.99 17.14
CA LEU A 163 -11.51 7.40 16.85
C LEU A 163 -12.08 8.32 17.95
N ASN A 164 -13.26 8.01 18.49
CA ASN A 164 -13.82 8.74 19.64
C ASN A 164 -12.97 8.57 20.90
N GLN A 165 -12.32 7.41 21.09
CA GLN A 165 -11.36 7.21 22.18
C GLN A 165 -10.07 8.02 21.99
N LEU A 166 -9.57 8.13 20.76
CA LEU A 166 -8.39 8.96 20.44
C LEU A 166 -8.68 10.45 20.60
N LEU A 167 -9.80 10.93 20.05
CA LEU A 167 -10.22 12.33 20.18
C LEU A 167 -10.57 12.66 21.63
N GLY A 168 -11.21 11.74 22.36
CA GLY A 168 -11.49 11.93 23.78
C GLY A 168 -10.24 11.92 24.65
N GLY A 169 -9.23 11.10 24.30
CA GLY A 169 -7.94 11.10 24.97
C GLY A 169 -7.13 12.39 24.75
N LEU A 170 -7.22 13.00 23.56
CA LEU A 170 -6.50 14.22 23.21
C LEU A 170 -7.21 15.50 23.67
N THR A 171 -8.54 15.51 23.70
CA THR A 171 -9.35 16.70 24.04
C THR A 171 -9.95 16.65 25.43
N GLY A 172 -9.79 15.54 26.16
CA GLY A 172 -10.43 15.31 27.47
C GLY A 172 -11.97 15.25 27.42
N SER A 173 -12.56 15.24 26.22
CA SER A 173 -14.00 15.39 26.01
C SER A 173 -14.62 14.10 25.48
N LYS A 174 -15.84 13.73 25.92
CA LYS A 174 -16.59 12.64 25.28
C LYS A 174 -17.20 13.15 23.97
N VAL A 175 -16.49 12.97 22.86
CA VAL A 175 -17.02 13.27 21.54
C VAL A 175 -17.84 12.07 21.07
N SER A 176 -19.16 12.22 20.95
CA SER A 176 -20.06 11.24 20.36
C SER A 176 -20.44 11.69 18.95
N LEU A 177 -19.60 11.38 17.96
CA LEU A 177 -19.98 11.57 16.56
C LEU A 177 -20.99 10.48 16.17
N ASN A 178 -22.16 10.88 15.69
CA ASN A 178 -23.16 9.94 15.19
C ASN A 178 -22.68 9.31 13.88
N LEU A 179 -22.69 7.97 13.82
CA LEU A 179 -22.23 7.14 12.70
C LEU A 179 -22.99 7.36 11.37
N MET A 180 -24.09 8.12 11.38
CA MET A 180 -24.97 8.27 10.22
C MET A 180 -24.37 9.18 9.13
N ASP A 181 -23.56 10.18 9.50
CA ASP A 181 -22.91 11.08 8.54
C ASP A 181 -21.63 10.47 7.94
N TYR A 182 -20.97 9.57 8.66
CA TYR A 182 -19.77 8.88 8.17
C TYR A 182 -20.07 7.80 7.12
N ARG A 183 -21.19 7.08 7.24
CA ARG A 183 -21.60 6.12 6.21
C ARG A 183 -21.92 6.80 4.88
N ARG A 184 -22.47 8.02 4.89
CA ARG A 184 -22.75 8.77 3.65
C ARG A 184 -21.48 9.21 2.91
N LEU A 185 -20.40 9.49 3.64
CA LEU A 185 -19.09 9.80 3.03
C LEU A 185 -18.28 8.53 2.70
N ALA A 186 -18.43 7.46 3.47
CA ALA A 186 -17.67 6.21 3.29
C ALA A 186 -18.29 5.24 2.29
N ASP A 187 -19.61 5.28 2.07
CA ASP A 187 -20.35 4.51 1.07
C ASP A 187 -20.65 5.34 -0.20
N LEU A 188 -19.97 6.49 -0.39
CA LEU A 188 -20.16 7.32 -1.57
C LEU A 188 -19.55 6.65 -2.81
N ASP A 189 -20.37 5.94 -3.58
CA ASP A 189 -20.00 5.38 -4.88
C ASP A 189 -20.40 6.37 -5.99
N VAL A 190 -19.52 7.33 -6.29
CA VAL A 190 -19.75 8.28 -7.39
C VAL A 190 -19.16 7.72 -8.67
N ASP A 191 -20.03 7.40 -9.61
CA ASP A 191 -19.62 7.10 -10.97
C ASP A 191 -18.99 8.33 -11.62
N LEU A 192 -17.71 8.20 -11.98
CA LEU A 192 -16.90 9.30 -12.51
C LEU A 192 -17.49 9.87 -13.80
N LEU A 193 -18.12 9.04 -14.63
CA LEU A 193 -18.70 9.45 -15.91
C LEU A 193 -19.94 10.32 -15.67
N THR A 194 -20.80 9.90 -14.75
CA THR A 194 -21.99 10.65 -14.31
C THR A 194 -21.59 12.01 -13.70
N TRP A 195 -20.51 12.04 -12.92
CA TRP A 195 -19.97 13.31 -12.41
C TRP A 195 -19.40 14.19 -13.53
N LEU A 196 -18.69 13.61 -14.49
CA LEU A 196 -18.08 14.34 -15.60
C LEU A 196 -19.13 14.91 -16.56
N ASP A 197 -20.22 14.17 -16.78
CA ASP A 197 -21.40 14.64 -17.53
C ASP A 197 -22.09 15.80 -16.80
N ALA A 198 -22.30 15.69 -15.49
CA ALA A 198 -22.85 16.78 -14.69
C ALA A 198 -21.93 18.02 -14.70
N LEU A 199 -20.62 17.81 -14.71
CA LEU A 199 -19.63 18.89 -14.82
C LEU A 199 -19.62 19.52 -16.21
N ALA A 200 -19.77 18.73 -17.27
CA ALA A 200 -19.91 19.22 -18.64
C ALA A 200 -21.15 20.11 -18.78
N VAL A 201 -22.29 19.68 -18.22
CA VAL A 201 -23.52 20.46 -18.17
C VAL A 201 -23.33 21.77 -17.38
N ASP A 202 -22.67 21.74 -16.22
CA ASP A 202 -22.40 22.96 -15.43
C ASP A 202 -21.45 23.94 -16.15
N LEU A 203 -20.52 23.42 -16.96
CA LEU A 203 -19.58 24.22 -17.74
C LEU A 203 -20.13 24.64 -19.11
N GLY A 204 -21.33 24.19 -19.48
CA GLY A 204 -21.94 24.50 -20.78
C GLY A 204 -21.24 23.81 -21.97
N VAL A 205 -20.53 22.71 -21.71
CA VAL A 205 -19.90 21.84 -22.71
C VAL A 205 -20.90 20.76 -23.10
N GLU A 206 -20.94 20.40 -24.39
CA GLU A 206 -21.81 19.33 -24.87
C GLU A 206 -21.47 18.01 -24.16
N ALA A 207 -22.46 17.36 -23.55
CA ALA A 207 -22.27 16.12 -22.80
C ALA A 207 -21.71 15.03 -23.74
N GLY A 208 -20.54 14.47 -23.37
CA GLY A 208 -19.80 13.53 -24.20
C GLY A 208 -18.55 14.09 -24.90
N ASP A 209 -18.33 15.41 -24.93
CA ASP A 209 -17.06 16.01 -25.41
C ASP A 209 -16.05 16.21 -24.26
N TYR A 210 -15.50 15.09 -23.81
CA TYR A 210 -14.55 15.04 -22.71
C TYR A 210 -13.19 15.70 -23.04
N ASP A 211 -12.84 15.77 -24.32
CA ASP A 211 -11.61 16.41 -24.79
C ASP A 211 -11.70 17.94 -24.71
N ALA A 212 -12.88 18.52 -24.93
CA ALA A 212 -13.11 19.94 -24.67
C ALA A 212 -13.13 20.25 -23.17
N LEU A 213 -13.71 19.35 -22.37
CA LEU A 213 -13.80 19.50 -20.92
C LEU A 213 -12.44 19.46 -20.23
N LEU A 214 -11.54 18.56 -20.65
CA LEU A 214 -10.18 18.42 -20.12
C LEU A 214 -9.26 19.62 -20.41
N ARG A 215 -9.64 20.49 -21.36
CA ARG A 215 -8.90 21.73 -21.68
C ARG A 215 -9.37 22.92 -20.83
N HIS A 216 -10.47 22.76 -20.09
CA HIS A 216 -10.99 23.80 -19.21
C HIS A 216 -10.31 23.75 -17.85
N GLU A 217 -9.80 24.90 -17.38
CA GLU A 217 -9.29 25.05 -16.02
C GLU A 217 -10.48 25.23 -15.07
N VAL A 218 -10.72 24.24 -14.20
CA VAL A 218 -11.85 24.20 -13.27
C VAL A 218 -11.37 24.39 -11.85
N ASP A 219 -11.95 25.34 -11.13
CA ASP A 219 -11.69 25.54 -9.71
C ASP A 219 -12.17 24.34 -8.88
N ALA A 220 -11.36 23.93 -7.89
CA ALA A 220 -11.65 22.79 -7.03
C ALA A 220 -12.97 22.95 -6.25
N GLY A 221 -13.33 24.17 -5.85
CA GLY A 221 -14.59 24.45 -5.17
C GLY A 221 -15.80 24.30 -6.09
N ARG A 222 -15.66 24.62 -7.37
CA ARG A 222 -16.70 24.38 -8.38
C ARG A 222 -16.88 22.90 -8.67
N ALA A 223 -15.78 22.17 -8.86
CA ALA A 223 -15.79 20.71 -9.03
C ALA A 223 -16.47 19.99 -7.86
N LEU A 224 -16.22 20.45 -6.62
CA LEU A 224 -16.79 19.88 -5.41
C LEU A 224 -18.31 20.14 -5.27
N ARG A 225 -18.81 21.30 -5.71
CA ARG A 225 -20.26 21.58 -5.72
C ARG A 225 -21.03 20.70 -6.70
N VAL A 226 -20.45 20.43 -7.87
CA VAL A 226 -21.04 19.49 -8.84
C VAL A 226 -21.04 18.07 -8.26
N LEU A 227 -19.96 17.68 -7.56
CA LEU A 227 -19.89 16.42 -6.84
C LEU A 227 -20.98 16.30 -5.77
N GLU A 228 -21.20 17.35 -4.97
CA GLU A 228 -22.26 17.41 -3.95
C GLU A 228 -23.65 17.22 -4.57
N THR A 229 -23.88 17.82 -5.74
CA THR A 229 -25.16 17.73 -6.46
C THR A 229 -25.42 16.30 -6.95
N VAL A 230 -24.41 15.64 -7.51
CA VAL A 230 -24.51 14.25 -8.00
C VAL A 230 -24.62 13.25 -6.83
N ALA A 231 -23.87 13.50 -5.74
CA ALA A 231 -23.90 12.69 -4.52
C ALA A 231 -25.23 12.81 -3.75
N GLY A 232 -25.85 13.99 -3.73
CA GLY A 232 -27.10 14.25 -3.02
C GLY A 232 -28.38 13.84 -3.78
N GLY A 233 -28.27 13.54 -5.08
CA GLY A 233 -29.41 13.21 -5.94
C GLY A 233 -29.77 11.72 -6.03
N ALA A 234 -28.99 10.83 -5.41
CA ALA A 234 -29.15 9.38 -5.52
C ALA A 234 -30.22 8.75 -4.59
N ASP A 235 -31.04 9.55 -3.92
CA ASP A 235 -32.15 9.09 -3.06
C ASP A 235 -33.50 9.12 -3.82
N GLY A 236 -33.62 8.30 -4.88
CA GLY A 236 -34.86 8.03 -5.62
C GLY A 236 -35.07 6.55 -5.89
#